data_AF-A0A836V433-F1
#
_entry.id   AF-A0A836V433-F1
#
_cell.length_a   1.000
_cell.length_b   1.000
_cell.length_c   1.000
_cell.angle_alpha   90.00
_cell.angle_beta   90.00
_cell.angle_gamma   90.00
#
_symmetry.space_group_name_H-M   'P 1'
#
loop_
_entity.id
_entity.type
_entity.pdbx_description
1 polymer ?
#
loop_
_entity_poly.entity_id
_entity_poly.type
_entity_poly.pdbx_seq_one_letter_code
_entity_poly.pdbx_strand_id
1 'polypeptide(L)'
;MISTFLTRVKMRTLLVAATCCITSLPAWAAPTPTQITEAITSAKILPASVALNARYSLGEVSLYMYRSSKVSDNDLKIDSVLITKTLRDKFGSDIKAVQLNFYDKESKAQIRQCTVNQTHVNSFAAKQISQDQLMDMLTIARMSAGGGAGGGSSVISASKQAVLSATVVPGFEQRKREMTLLKIKDLADKDGNYQEIFSMFKRMEALVAAGQVNSIPPLYNDIETKILVEASKADERGRADLLASQARRTQALAQTNILSYSPPWGFGLWRRTAIWNAIKRLNERGNDVSSYLVALKDTVDKPLSRGDNEAVKAGVIRLEQSLGLPGGYTW
;
A
#
# COMPACT_ATOMS: atom_id res chain seq x y z
N MET A 1 29.84 40.85 -89.60
CA MET A 1 29.44 39.42 -89.52
C MET A 1 29.60 39.01 -88.07
N ILE A 2 28.50 38.89 -87.29
CA ILE A 2 27.81 37.62 -86.94
C ILE A 2 28.74 36.76 -86.06
N SER A 3 28.44 36.26 -84.85
CA SER A 3 27.27 36.22 -83.98
C SER A 3 27.70 35.58 -82.65
N THR A 4 27.08 36.03 -81.55
CA THR A 4 26.76 35.36 -80.27
C THR A 4 27.09 33.87 -80.11
N PHE A 5 27.67 33.48 -78.95
CA PHE A 5 27.25 32.25 -78.24
C PHE A 5 27.50 32.36 -76.72
N LEU A 6 26.45 32.77 -76.00
CA LEU A 6 26.31 32.64 -74.55
C LEU A 6 26.05 31.16 -74.21
N THR A 7 26.92 30.54 -73.42
CA THR A 7 26.73 29.20 -72.89
C THR A 7 25.93 29.26 -71.58
N ARG A 8 24.64 28.89 -71.67
CA ARG A 8 23.76 28.65 -70.52
C ARG A 8 24.21 27.36 -69.80
N VAL A 9 24.78 27.49 -68.61
CA VAL A 9 24.96 26.36 -67.69
C VAL A 9 23.62 26.09 -66.99
N LYS A 10 22.98 24.97 -67.34
CA LYS A 10 21.77 24.46 -66.69
C LYS A 10 22.12 24.03 -65.26
N MET A 11 21.67 24.81 -64.28
CA MET A 11 21.65 24.44 -62.87
C MET A 11 20.60 23.31 -62.71
N ARG A 12 21.07 22.05 -62.65
CA ARG A 12 20.23 20.89 -62.35
C ARG A 12 19.97 20.88 -60.84
N THR A 13 18.75 21.26 -60.48
CA THR A 13 18.15 21.10 -59.16
C THR A 13 18.18 19.63 -58.75
N LEU A 14 19.12 19.27 -57.88
CA LEU A 14 19.18 17.99 -57.20
C LEU A 14 18.11 18.00 -56.10
N LEU A 15 16.90 17.58 -56.45
CA LEU A 15 15.83 17.33 -55.50
C LEU A 15 16.18 16.03 -54.75
N VAL A 16 16.82 16.18 -53.59
CA VAL A 16 17.02 15.09 -52.64
C VAL A 16 15.64 14.73 -52.09
N ALA A 17 15.01 13.72 -52.70
CA ALA A 17 13.88 13.02 -52.11
C ALA A 17 14.39 12.27 -50.88
N ALA A 18 14.50 12.98 -49.77
CA ALA A 18 14.57 12.39 -48.44
C ALA A 18 13.19 11.76 -48.19
N THR A 19 13.01 10.54 -48.69
CA THR A 19 11.92 9.66 -48.33
C THR A 19 12.04 9.41 -46.83
N CYS A 20 11.40 10.27 -46.04
CA CYS A 20 11.06 10.02 -44.65
C CYS A 20 10.19 8.76 -44.65
N CYS A 21 10.85 7.60 -44.59
CA CYS A 21 10.28 6.39 -44.04
C CYS A 21 9.96 6.71 -42.57
N ILE A 22 8.82 7.36 -42.36
CA ILE A 22 8.13 7.35 -41.08
C ILE A 22 7.75 5.89 -40.90
N THR A 23 8.67 5.10 -40.35
CA THR A 23 8.37 3.79 -39.81
C THR A 23 7.34 4.05 -38.73
N SER A 24 6.06 3.86 -39.08
CA SER A 24 4.98 3.77 -38.12
C SER A 24 5.37 2.63 -37.19
N LEU A 25 6.02 2.96 -36.07
CA LEU A 25 6.21 2.02 -35.00
C LEU A 25 4.81 1.51 -34.69
N PRO A 26 4.55 0.18 -34.74
CA PRO A 26 3.26 -0.33 -34.36
C PRO A 26 3.00 0.21 -32.96
N ALA A 27 1.98 1.05 -32.81
CA ALA A 27 1.50 1.39 -31.50
C ALA A 27 1.00 0.05 -30.94
N TRP A 28 1.71 -0.51 -29.97
CA TRP A 28 1.27 -1.70 -29.24
C TRP A 28 -0.02 -1.28 -28.54
N ALA A 29 -1.14 -1.57 -29.20
CA ALA A 29 -2.45 -1.19 -28.73
C ALA A 29 -2.69 -1.97 -27.44
N ALA A 30 -3.02 -1.25 -26.38
CA ALA A 30 -3.42 -1.83 -25.12
C ALA A 30 -4.45 -2.97 -25.36
N PRO A 31 -4.24 -4.16 -24.78
CA PRO A 31 -5.14 -5.29 -25.01
C PRO A 31 -6.55 -4.94 -24.54
N THR A 32 -7.52 -5.19 -25.41
CA THR A 32 -8.93 -4.92 -25.08
C THR A 32 -9.45 -5.99 -24.11
N PRO A 33 -10.43 -5.66 -23.24
CA PRO A 33 -11.03 -6.63 -22.31
C PRO A 33 -11.51 -7.93 -22.98
N THR A 34 -12.07 -7.85 -24.19
CA THR A 34 -12.58 -9.00 -24.95
C THR A 34 -11.45 -9.90 -25.45
N GLN A 35 -10.33 -9.34 -25.90
CA GLN A 35 -9.15 -10.12 -26.29
C GLN A 35 -8.56 -10.88 -25.09
N ILE A 36 -8.56 -10.26 -23.90
CA ILE A 36 -8.09 -10.88 -22.66
C ILE A 36 -8.98 -12.06 -22.28
N THR A 37 -10.31 -11.90 -22.30
CA THR A 37 -11.23 -12.99 -21.96
C THR A 37 -11.19 -14.13 -22.98
N GLU A 38 -11.04 -13.83 -24.27
CA GLU A 38 -10.89 -14.82 -25.34
C GLU A 38 -9.57 -15.59 -25.22
N ALA A 39 -8.46 -14.92 -24.91
CA ALA A 39 -7.17 -15.57 -24.69
C ALA A 39 -7.22 -16.58 -23.52
N ILE A 40 -7.90 -16.24 -22.42
CA ILE A 40 -8.05 -17.14 -21.27
C ILE A 40 -8.98 -18.31 -21.60
N THR A 41 -10.09 -18.05 -22.29
CA THR A 41 -11.07 -19.07 -22.66
C THR A 41 -10.49 -20.07 -23.67
N SER A 42 -9.75 -19.58 -24.68
CA SER A 42 -9.09 -20.43 -25.69
C SER A 42 -7.99 -21.32 -25.10
N ALA A 43 -7.34 -20.89 -24.01
CA ALA A 43 -6.34 -21.68 -23.30
C ALA A 43 -6.94 -22.82 -22.44
N LYS A 44 -8.28 -22.87 -22.27
CA LYS A 44 -8.99 -23.92 -21.52
C LYS A 44 -8.48 -24.14 -20.08
N ILE A 45 -7.96 -23.09 -19.45
CA ILE A 45 -7.46 -23.15 -18.06
C ILE A 45 -8.65 -23.25 -17.08
N LEU A 46 -9.74 -22.57 -17.42
CA LEU A 46 -10.97 -22.54 -16.61
C LEU A 46 -12.06 -23.39 -17.27
N PRO A 47 -12.98 -23.97 -16.47
CA PRO A 47 -14.17 -24.62 -17.00
C PRO A 47 -15.01 -23.63 -17.82
N ALA A 48 -15.60 -24.09 -18.93
CA ALA A 48 -16.42 -23.25 -19.83
C ALA A 48 -17.64 -22.59 -19.15
N SER A 49 -18.04 -23.08 -17.98
CA SER A 49 -19.15 -22.52 -17.19
C SER A 49 -18.80 -21.28 -16.38
N VAL A 50 -17.53 -20.87 -16.32
CA VAL A 50 -17.08 -19.76 -15.49
C VAL A 50 -17.20 -18.45 -16.27
N ALA A 51 -18.09 -17.57 -15.83
CA ALA A 51 -18.16 -16.20 -16.34
C ALA A 51 -16.94 -15.39 -15.87
N LEU A 52 -16.26 -14.74 -16.82
CA LEU A 52 -15.03 -14.00 -16.59
C LEU A 52 -15.19 -12.57 -17.11
N ASN A 53 -14.86 -11.59 -16.26
CA ASN A 53 -14.81 -10.18 -16.64
C ASN A 53 -13.37 -9.69 -16.45
N ALA A 54 -12.87 -8.95 -17.43
CA ALA A 54 -11.51 -8.44 -17.44
C ALA A 54 -11.50 -6.92 -17.55
N ARG A 55 -10.55 -6.29 -16.88
CA ARG A 55 -10.26 -4.86 -17.01
C ARG A 55 -8.76 -4.67 -17.14
N TYR A 56 -8.35 -3.90 -18.13
CA TYR A 56 -6.96 -3.50 -18.32
C TYR A 56 -6.77 -2.04 -17.90
N SER A 57 -5.74 -1.77 -17.12
CA SER A 57 -5.35 -0.41 -16.72
C SER A 57 -3.85 -0.29 -16.55
N LEU A 58 -3.20 0.55 -17.35
CA LEU A 58 -1.78 0.92 -17.18
C LEU A 58 -0.77 -0.25 -17.05
N GLY A 59 -1.04 -1.37 -17.71
CA GLY A 59 -0.20 -2.58 -17.65
C GLY A 59 -0.61 -3.58 -16.55
N GLU A 60 -1.68 -3.30 -15.82
CA GLU A 60 -2.29 -4.22 -14.86
C GLU A 60 -3.60 -4.78 -15.42
N VAL A 61 -3.78 -6.09 -15.29
CA VAL A 61 -5.02 -6.78 -15.67
C VAL A 61 -5.76 -7.20 -14.40
N SER A 62 -6.95 -6.65 -14.18
CA SER A 62 -7.85 -7.10 -13.11
C SER A 62 -8.89 -8.06 -13.69
N LEU A 63 -8.94 -9.27 -13.15
CA LEU A 63 -9.90 -10.30 -13.52
C LEU A 63 -10.89 -10.55 -12.39
N TYR A 64 -12.15 -10.73 -12.76
CA TYR A 64 -13.25 -10.98 -11.83
C TYR A 64 -13.98 -12.25 -12.27
N MET A 65 -14.07 -13.24 -11.38
CA MET A 65 -14.75 -14.51 -11.67
C MET A 65 -15.37 -15.13 -10.43
N TYR A 66 -16.36 -15.99 -10.64
CA TYR A 66 -17.02 -16.75 -9.57
C TYR A 66 -16.42 -18.16 -9.46
N ARG A 67 -15.97 -18.53 -8.26
CA ARG A 67 -15.47 -19.87 -7.92
C ARG A 67 -16.21 -20.41 -6.70
N SER A 68 -16.21 -21.73 -6.55
CA SER A 68 -16.80 -22.37 -5.36
C SER A 68 -15.90 -22.16 -4.14
N SER A 69 -16.51 -21.96 -2.98
CA SER A 69 -15.89 -21.99 -1.65
C SER A 69 -15.01 -23.23 -1.41
N LYS A 70 -15.35 -24.37 -2.04
CA LYS A 70 -14.66 -25.67 -1.88
C LYS A 70 -13.30 -25.74 -2.57
N VAL A 71 -12.99 -24.82 -3.48
CA VAL A 71 -11.70 -24.79 -4.18
C VAL A 71 -10.61 -24.35 -3.21
N SER A 72 -9.52 -25.10 -3.14
CA SER A 72 -8.43 -24.82 -2.22
C SER A 72 -7.68 -23.55 -2.62
N ASP A 73 -7.05 -22.89 -1.64
CA ASP A 73 -6.24 -21.71 -1.89
C ASP A 73 -5.03 -22.02 -2.80
N ASN A 74 -4.51 -23.25 -2.76
CA ASN A 74 -3.45 -23.70 -3.66
C ASN A 74 -3.93 -23.81 -5.12
N ASP A 75 -5.12 -24.33 -5.35
CA ASP A 75 -5.69 -24.41 -6.70
C ASP A 75 -5.91 -23.01 -7.29
N LEU A 76 -6.38 -22.07 -6.47
CA LEU A 76 -6.55 -20.68 -6.89
C LEU A 76 -5.22 -20.03 -7.29
N LYS A 77 -4.14 -20.27 -6.53
CA LYS A 77 -2.79 -19.79 -6.88
C LYS A 77 -2.31 -20.39 -8.20
N ILE A 78 -2.53 -21.69 -8.41
CA ILE A 78 -2.15 -22.37 -9.66
C ILE A 78 -2.90 -21.74 -10.85
N ASP A 79 -4.22 -21.58 -10.73
CA ASP A 79 -5.04 -20.90 -11.74
C ASP A 79 -4.51 -19.49 -12.04
N SER A 80 -4.20 -18.71 -10.99
CA SER A 80 -3.63 -17.37 -11.12
C SER A 80 -2.32 -17.34 -11.90
N VAL A 81 -1.42 -18.29 -11.66
CA VAL A 81 -0.13 -18.39 -12.38
C VAL A 81 -0.35 -18.79 -13.83
N LEU A 82 -1.20 -19.80 -14.10
CA LEU A 82 -1.48 -20.27 -15.45
C LEU A 82 -2.13 -19.19 -16.32
N ILE A 83 -3.09 -18.45 -15.74
CA ILE A 83 -3.73 -17.32 -16.41
C ILE A 83 -2.70 -16.23 -16.71
N THR A 84 -1.90 -15.85 -15.72
CA THR A 84 -0.86 -14.82 -15.90
C THR A 84 0.14 -15.21 -16.99
N LYS A 85 0.59 -16.46 -17.00
CA LYS A 85 1.48 -17.00 -18.04
C LYS A 85 0.84 -16.87 -19.43
N THR A 86 -0.41 -17.31 -19.57
CA THR A 86 -1.13 -17.30 -20.86
C THR A 86 -1.31 -15.90 -21.40
N LEU A 87 -1.67 -14.95 -20.53
CA LEU A 87 -1.77 -13.54 -20.91
C LEU A 87 -0.42 -12.98 -21.33
N ARG A 88 0.66 -13.33 -20.64
CA ARG A 88 2.02 -12.93 -21.01
C ARG A 88 2.46 -13.52 -22.35
N ASP A 89 2.17 -14.79 -22.59
CA ASP A 89 2.52 -15.48 -23.84
C ASP A 89 1.79 -14.86 -25.05
N LYS A 90 0.60 -14.28 -24.84
CA LYS A 90 -0.20 -13.63 -25.88
C LYS A 90 0.09 -12.14 -26.08
N PHE A 91 0.23 -11.38 -24.99
CA PHE A 91 0.35 -9.92 -25.02
C PHE A 91 1.75 -9.40 -24.69
N GLY A 92 2.71 -10.29 -24.43
CA GLY A 92 4.11 -9.95 -24.22
C GLY A 92 4.38 -9.19 -22.92
N SER A 93 5.26 -8.19 -23.00
CA SER A 93 5.75 -7.40 -21.87
C SER A 93 4.80 -6.30 -21.39
N ASP A 94 3.65 -6.12 -22.05
CA ASP A 94 2.70 -5.05 -21.72
C ASP A 94 2.00 -5.29 -20.39
N ILE A 95 1.88 -6.56 -19.97
CA ILE A 95 1.22 -6.95 -18.73
C ILE A 95 2.29 -7.12 -17.65
N LYS A 96 2.35 -6.15 -16.73
CA LYS A 96 3.27 -6.10 -15.60
C LYS A 96 2.75 -6.91 -14.39
N ALA A 97 1.45 -6.87 -14.16
CA ALA A 97 0.81 -7.57 -13.05
C ALA A 97 -0.61 -8.02 -13.43
N VAL A 98 -1.04 -9.13 -12.84
CA VAL A 98 -2.40 -9.65 -12.98
C VAL A 98 -2.99 -9.84 -11.59
N GLN A 99 -4.13 -9.21 -11.36
CA GLN A 99 -4.89 -9.28 -10.13
C GLN A 99 -6.16 -10.09 -10.38
N LEU A 100 -6.29 -11.24 -9.71
CA LEU A 100 -7.46 -12.11 -9.83
C LEU A 100 -8.31 -11.99 -8.58
N ASN A 101 -9.58 -11.63 -8.77
CA ASN A 101 -10.60 -11.55 -7.74
C ASN A 101 -11.58 -12.71 -7.91
N PHE A 102 -11.49 -13.67 -7.00
CA PHE A 102 -12.35 -14.85 -6.95
C PHE A 102 -13.50 -14.58 -5.97
N TYR A 103 -14.69 -14.36 -6.52
CA TYR A 103 -15.92 -14.26 -5.74
C TYR A 103 -16.43 -15.65 -5.41
N ASP A 104 -16.83 -15.86 -4.16
CA ASP A 104 -17.51 -17.10 -3.81
C ASP A 104 -18.95 -17.10 -4.36
N LYS A 105 -19.33 -18.22 -4.99
CA LYS A 105 -20.67 -18.42 -5.56
C LYS A 105 -21.72 -18.56 -4.45
N GLU A 106 -21.34 -19.11 -3.31
CA GLU A 106 -22.24 -19.32 -2.16
C GLU A 106 -22.33 -18.05 -1.31
N SER A 107 -21.18 -17.42 -1.01
CA SER A 107 -21.11 -16.17 -0.26
C SER A 107 -20.56 -15.02 -1.10
N LYS A 108 -21.45 -14.21 -1.67
CA LYS A 108 -21.04 -12.96 -2.39
C LYS A 108 -20.27 -11.98 -1.50
N ALA A 109 -20.31 -12.19 -0.19
CA ALA A 109 -19.62 -11.39 0.80
C ALA A 109 -18.13 -11.73 0.95
N GLN A 110 -17.61 -12.79 0.35
CA GLN A 110 -16.19 -13.14 0.46
C GLN A 110 -15.50 -13.09 -0.90
N ILE A 111 -14.42 -12.33 -0.96
CA ILE A 111 -13.56 -12.16 -2.13
C ILE A 111 -12.19 -12.71 -1.75
N ARG A 112 -11.69 -13.66 -2.54
CA ARG A 112 -10.29 -14.11 -2.46
C ARG A 112 -9.52 -13.43 -3.58
N GLN A 113 -8.57 -12.58 -3.23
CA GLN A 113 -7.75 -11.87 -4.20
C GLN A 113 -6.35 -12.49 -4.24
N CYS A 114 -5.86 -12.78 -5.44
CA CYS A 114 -4.47 -13.15 -5.68
C CYS A 114 -3.84 -12.19 -6.68
N THR A 115 -2.69 -11.62 -6.35
CA THR A 115 -1.93 -10.76 -7.25
C THR A 115 -0.67 -11.47 -7.69
N VAL A 116 -0.47 -11.60 -9.00
CA VAL A 116 0.70 -12.24 -9.59
C VAL A 116 1.48 -11.21 -10.39
N ASN A 117 2.73 -10.99 -9.97
CA ASN A 117 3.66 -10.10 -10.66
C ASN A 117 4.39 -10.87 -11.76
N GLN A 118 4.66 -10.17 -12.87
CA GLN A 118 5.39 -10.72 -14.01
C GLN A 118 6.78 -11.25 -13.61
N THR A 119 7.47 -10.56 -12.69
CA THR A 119 8.81 -10.94 -12.22
C THR A 119 8.85 -12.35 -11.63
N HIS A 120 7.82 -12.74 -10.87
CA HIS A 120 7.75 -14.07 -10.26
C HIS A 120 7.57 -15.15 -11.32
N VAL A 121 6.69 -14.92 -12.30
CA VAL A 121 6.46 -15.86 -13.41
C VAL A 121 7.69 -15.99 -14.30
N ASN A 122 8.40 -14.89 -14.54
CA ASN A 122 9.66 -14.89 -15.30
C ASN A 122 10.76 -15.69 -14.57
N SER A 123 10.92 -15.46 -13.26
CA SER A 123 11.90 -16.15 -12.44
C SER A 123 11.63 -17.65 -12.37
N PHE A 124 10.35 -18.04 -12.27
CA PHE A 124 9.95 -19.45 -12.30
C PHE A 124 10.18 -20.08 -13.67
N ALA A 125 9.83 -19.39 -14.76
CA ALA A 125 10.08 -19.87 -16.12
C ALA A 125 11.58 -20.05 -16.41
N ALA A 126 12.42 -19.18 -15.84
CA ALA A 126 13.88 -19.28 -15.90
C ALA A 126 14.47 -20.32 -14.92
N LYS A 127 13.63 -21.05 -14.17
CA LYS A 127 14.01 -22.04 -13.13
C LYS A 127 14.90 -21.46 -12.02
N GLN A 128 14.81 -20.16 -11.75
CA GLN A 128 15.55 -19.49 -10.67
C GLN A 128 14.91 -19.69 -9.30
N ILE A 129 13.59 -19.92 -9.28
CA ILE A 129 12.82 -20.24 -8.07
C ILE A 129 12.11 -21.58 -8.24
N SER A 130 11.99 -22.35 -7.15
CA SER A 130 11.25 -23.61 -7.15
C SER A 130 9.74 -23.37 -7.16
N GLN A 131 8.96 -24.42 -7.45
CA GLN A 131 7.50 -24.35 -7.40
C GLN A 131 7.00 -23.97 -6.00
N ASP A 132 7.57 -24.58 -4.96
CA ASP A 132 7.16 -24.31 -3.57
C ASP A 132 7.45 -22.85 -3.19
N GLN A 133 8.61 -22.32 -3.59
CA GLN A 133 8.95 -20.91 -3.38
C GLN A 133 7.98 -19.97 -4.10
N LEU A 134 7.58 -20.29 -5.35
CA LEU A 134 6.59 -19.49 -6.06
C LEU A 134 5.25 -19.50 -5.32
N MET A 135 4.80 -20.67 -4.85
CA MET A 135 3.52 -20.81 -4.15
C MET A 135 3.51 -20.09 -2.80
N ASP A 136 4.65 -20.03 -2.11
CA ASP A 136 4.82 -19.27 -0.86
C ASP A 136 4.84 -17.76 -1.09
N MET A 137 5.46 -17.30 -2.19
CA MET A 137 5.47 -15.87 -2.56
C MET A 137 4.08 -15.35 -2.94
N LEU A 138 3.20 -16.21 -3.44
CA LEU A 138 1.83 -15.85 -3.78
C LEU A 138 0.95 -15.87 -2.53
N THR A 139 0.38 -14.73 -2.18
CA THR A 139 -0.54 -14.62 -1.06
C THR A 139 -1.97 -14.43 -1.56
N ILE A 140 -2.93 -15.06 -0.88
CA ILE A 140 -4.35 -14.86 -1.11
C ILE A 140 -4.88 -13.95 -0.01
N ALA A 141 -5.26 -12.73 -0.37
CA ALA A 141 -5.94 -11.82 0.53
C ALA A 141 -7.43 -12.16 0.55
N ARG A 142 -8.00 -12.39 1.73
CA ARG A 142 -9.44 -12.59 1.91
C ARG A 142 -10.07 -11.27 2.29
N MET A 143 -10.91 -10.73 1.42
CA MET A 143 -11.62 -9.47 1.62
C MET A 143 -13.11 -9.76 1.82
N SER A 144 -13.73 -9.09 2.79
CA SER A 144 -15.18 -9.13 2.94
C SER A 144 -15.80 -8.07 2.02
N ALA A 145 -16.68 -8.46 1.09
CA ALA A 145 -17.37 -7.56 0.17
C ALA A 145 -18.32 -6.57 0.87
N GLY A 146 -18.52 -6.70 2.18
CA GLY A 146 -19.27 -5.77 3.03
C GLY A 146 -18.55 -5.29 4.29
N GLY A 147 -17.29 -5.68 4.49
CA GLY A 147 -16.51 -5.32 5.68
C GLY A 147 -15.44 -4.30 5.33
N GLY A 148 -15.71 -3.03 5.63
CA GLY A 148 -14.69 -2.00 5.61
C GLY A 148 -13.52 -2.36 6.53
N ALA A 149 -12.32 -2.04 6.01
CA ALA A 149 -11.05 -1.88 6.72
C ALA A 149 -10.40 -3.12 7.36
N GLY A 150 -9.26 -3.51 6.77
CA GLY A 150 -8.29 -4.34 7.47
C GLY A 150 -7.30 -5.11 6.60
N GLY A 151 -6.77 -4.52 5.52
CA GLY A 151 -5.59 -5.08 4.86
C GLY A 151 -5.58 -5.03 3.33
N GLY A 152 -4.77 -4.13 2.78
CA GLY A 152 -3.86 -4.52 1.69
C GLY A 152 -4.30 -4.39 0.23
N SER A 153 -5.45 -3.78 -0.09
CA SER A 153 -5.70 -3.27 -1.44
C SER A 153 -6.67 -2.10 -1.32
N SER A 154 -6.15 -0.87 -1.36
CA SER A 154 -7.00 0.31 -1.34
C SER A 154 -7.91 0.25 -2.57
N VAL A 155 -9.21 0.09 -2.35
CA VAL A 155 -10.19 0.55 -3.32
C VAL A 155 -9.99 2.06 -3.35
N ILE A 156 -9.09 2.52 -4.23
CA ILE A 156 -8.87 3.93 -4.49
C ILE A 156 -10.26 4.49 -4.78
N SER A 157 -10.74 5.38 -3.91
CA SER A 157 -12.04 6.00 -4.10
C SER A 157 -12.09 6.59 -5.51
N ALA A 158 -13.26 6.55 -6.17
CA ALA A 158 -13.38 7.09 -7.53
C ALA A 158 -12.86 8.54 -7.63
N SER A 159 -12.99 9.32 -6.55
CA SER A 159 -12.42 10.65 -6.44
C SER A 159 -10.89 10.67 -6.35
N LYS A 160 -10.26 9.77 -5.58
CA LYS A 160 -8.79 9.64 -5.54
C LYS A 160 -8.25 9.20 -6.91
N GLN A 161 -8.92 8.25 -7.58
CA GLN A 161 -8.52 7.81 -8.91
C GLN A 161 -8.60 8.96 -9.93
N ALA A 162 -9.65 9.78 -9.86
CA ALA A 162 -9.81 10.94 -10.74
C ALA A 162 -8.71 11.99 -10.56
N VAL A 163 -8.18 12.15 -9.33
CA VAL A 163 -7.05 13.03 -9.03
C VAL A 163 -5.75 12.44 -9.60
N LEU A 164 -5.51 11.16 -9.37
CA LEU A 164 -4.30 10.46 -9.83
C LEU A 164 -4.20 10.46 -11.36
N SER A 165 -5.33 10.31 -12.06
CA SER A 165 -5.39 10.33 -13.52
C SER A 165 -5.43 11.74 -14.14
N ALA A 166 -5.53 12.80 -13.33
CA ALA A 166 -5.62 14.15 -13.86
C ALA A 166 -4.32 14.59 -14.56
N THR A 167 -4.48 15.40 -15.61
CA THR A 167 -3.42 15.98 -16.43
C THR A 167 -3.63 17.49 -16.55
N VAL A 168 -2.57 18.26 -16.76
CA VAL A 168 -2.61 19.72 -16.90
C VAL A 168 -2.86 20.09 -18.37
N VAL A 169 -3.75 21.06 -18.60
CA VAL A 169 -4.02 21.60 -19.93
C VAL A 169 -2.85 22.51 -20.36
N PRO A 170 -2.31 22.39 -21.59
CA PRO A 170 -1.25 23.27 -22.08
C PRO A 170 -1.65 24.76 -21.98
N GLY A 171 -0.72 25.63 -21.56
CA GLY A 171 -1.01 27.07 -21.45
C GLY A 171 -0.20 27.80 -20.38
N PHE A 172 -0.76 28.90 -19.87
CA PHE A 172 -0.14 29.79 -18.89
C PHE A 172 0.50 29.03 -17.72
N GLU A 173 1.77 29.33 -17.42
CA GLU A 173 2.54 28.78 -16.31
C GLU A 173 2.40 27.26 -16.09
N GLN A 174 2.37 26.48 -17.18
CA GLN A 174 2.15 25.03 -17.15
C GLN A 174 3.00 24.30 -16.09
N ARG A 175 4.30 24.57 -16.02
CA ARG A 175 5.21 23.92 -15.07
C ARG A 175 4.81 24.13 -13.60
N LYS A 176 4.32 25.32 -13.23
CA LYS A 176 3.84 25.58 -11.86
C LYS A 176 2.58 24.77 -11.57
N ARG A 177 1.64 24.75 -12.51
CA ARG A 177 0.39 23.98 -12.38
C ARG A 177 0.65 22.47 -12.30
N GLU A 178 1.61 21.94 -13.05
CA GLU A 178 2.06 20.55 -12.94
C GLU A 178 2.61 20.24 -11.54
N MET A 179 3.46 21.12 -10.98
CA MET A 179 3.96 20.97 -9.62
C MET A 179 2.84 21.02 -8.57
N THR A 180 1.88 21.93 -8.72
CA THR A 180 0.70 22.01 -7.84
C THR A 180 -0.13 20.72 -7.92
N LEU A 181 -0.36 20.17 -9.13
CA LEU A 181 -1.06 18.91 -9.28
C LEU A 181 -0.31 17.74 -8.64
N LEU A 182 1.02 17.69 -8.74
CA LEU A 182 1.83 16.68 -8.04
C LEU A 182 1.66 16.77 -6.52
N LYS A 183 1.65 17.98 -5.94
CA LYS A 183 1.38 18.17 -4.50
C LYS A 183 -0.02 17.70 -4.11
N ILE A 184 -1.03 17.94 -4.96
CA ILE A 184 -2.40 17.46 -4.73
C ILE A 184 -2.46 15.93 -4.78
N LYS A 185 -1.71 15.29 -5.69
CA LYS A 185 -1.60 13.81 -5.75
C LYS A 185 -0.94 13.25 -4.48
N ASP A 186 0.15 13.86 -4.01
CA ASP A 186 0.80 13.46 -2.74
C ASP A 186 -0.15 13.59 -1.54
N LEU A 187 -0.93 14.68 -1.46
CA LEU A 187 -1.97 14.85 -0.43
C LEU A 187 -3.07 13.79 -0.53
N ALA A 188 -3.45 13.42 -1.76
CA ALA A 188 -4.44 12.37 -1.97
C ALA A 188 -3.93 11.01 -1.52
N ASP A 189 -2.65 10.72 -1.73
CA ASP A 189 -2.01 9.49 -1.28
C ASP A 189 -1.92 9.40 0.25
N LYS A 190 -1.67 10.54 0.92
CA LYS A 190 -1.66 10.67 2.39
C LYS A 190 -3.05 10.77 3.04
N ASP A 191 -4.12 10.55 2.29
CA ASP A 191 -5.53 10.64 2.75
C ASP A 191 -5.87 12.00 3.42
N GLY A 192 -5.24 13.09 2.94
CA GLY A 192 -5.57 14.46 3.34
C GLY A 192 -6.89 14.96 2.73
N ASN A 193 -7.34 16.18 3.09
CA ASN A 193 -8.53 16.77 2.47
C ASN A 193 -8.20 17.35 1.08
N TYR A 194 -7.97 16.47 0.09
CA TYR A 194 -7.56 16.85 -1.26
C TYR A 194 -8.74 17.24 -2.17
N GLN A 195 -9.98 16.90 -1.82
CA GLN A 195 -11.13 17.05 -2.74
C GLN A 195 -11.44 18.51 -3.03
N GLU A 196 -11.46 19.36 -2.00
CA GLU A 196 -11.68 20.80 -2.14
C GLU A 196 -10.58 21.44 -2.98
N ILE A 197 -9.31 21.14 -2.67
CA ILE A 197 -8.15 21.66 -3.39
C ILE A 197 -8.17 21.24 -4.85
N PHE A 198 -8.52 19.99 -5.15
CA PHE A 198 -8.64 19.49 -6.50
C PHE A 198 -9.80 20.14 -7.28
N SER A 199 -10.91 20.48 -6.61
CA SER A 199 -12.01 21.21 -7.23
C SER A 199 -11.59 22.63 -7.65
N MET A 200 -10.79 23.31 -6.81
CA MET A 200 -10.21 24.62 -7.13
C MET A 200 -9.20 24.52 -8.28
N PHE A 201 -8.38 23.47 -8.28
CA PHE A 201 -7.45 23.18 -9.37
C PHE A 201 -8.20 23.00 -10.70
N LYS A 202 -9.30 22.23 -10.73
CA LYS A 202 -10.13 22.09 -11.94
C LYS A 202 -10.72 23.42 -12.41
N ARG A 203 -11.15 24.28 -11.49
CA ARG A 203 -11.62 25.63 -11.82
C ARG A 203 -10.50 26.47 -12.44
N MET A 204 -9.27 26.37 -11.93
CA MET A 204 -8.10 27.02 -12.50
C MET A 204 -7.79 26.53 -13.92
N GLU A 205 -7.82 25.21 -14.15
CA GLU A 205 -7.61 24.62 -15.48
C GLU A 205 -8.68 25.09 -16.48
N ALA A 206 -9.93 25.26 -16.03
CA ALA A 206 -11.01 25.80 -16.87
C ALA A 206 -10.76 27.28 -17.26
N LEU A 207 -10.22 28.11 -16.34
CA LEU A 207 -9.84 29.50 -16.64
C LEU A 207 -8.70 29.58 -17.66
N VAL A 208 -7.72 28.68 -17.55
CA VAL A 208 -6.62 28.58 -18.53
C VAL A 208 -7.15 28.20 -19.91
N ALA A 209 -8.03 27.20 -19.98
CA ALA A 209 -8.65 26.78 -21.23
C ALA A 209 -9.50 27.91 -21.86
N ALA A 210 -10.11 28.76 -21.04
CA ALA A 210 -10.86 29.93 -21.49
C ALA A 210 -9.99 31.17 -21.82
N GLY A 211 -8.66 31.10 -21.62
CA GLY A 211 -7.76 32.23 -21.84
C GLY A 211 -7.86 33.36 -20.82
N GLN A 212 -8.50 33.13 -19.66
CA GLN A 212 -8.73 34.14 -18.62
C GLN A 212 -7.53 34.24 -17.65
N VAL A 213 -6.39 34.70 -18.16
CA VAL A 213 -5.10 34.66 -17.43
C VAL A 213 -5.12 35.50 -16.14
N ASN A 214 -5.80 36.64 -16.13
CA ASN A 214 -5.80 37.57 -14.99
C ASN A 214 -6.44 37.00 -13.72
N SER A 215 -7.30 36.00 -13.84
CA SER A 215 -7.99 35.37 -12.71
C SER A 215 -7.21 34.20 -12.10
N ILE A 216 -6.10 33.78 -12.71
CA ILE A 216 -5.32 32.61 -12.29
C ILE A 216 -4.48 32.90 -11.03
N PRO A 217 -3.69 34.00 -10.93
CA PRO A 217 -2.81 34.22 -9.78
C PRO A 217 -3.47 34.17 -8.39
N PRO A 218 -4.64 34.80 -8.14
CA PRO A 218 -5.26 34.73 -6.82
C PRO A 218 -5.74 33.31 -6.49
N LEU A 219 -6.29 32.59 -7.47
CA LEU A 219 -6.74 31.21 -7.29
C LEU A 219 -5.56 30.26 -7.03
N TYR A 220 -4.44 30.47 -7.73
CA TYR A 220 -3.21 29.71 -7.52
C TYR A 220 -2.66 29.90 -6.09
N ASN A 221 -2.62 31.13 -5.60
CA ASN A 221 -2.15 31.42 -4.24
C ASN A 221 -3.04 30.79 -3.16
N ASP A 222 -4.36 30.78 -3.36
CA ASP A 222 -5.31 30.14 -2.45
C ASP A 222 -5.13 28.61 -2.44
N ILE A 223 -4.92 28.00 -3.61
CA ILE A 223 -4.60 26.56 -3.74
C ILE A 223 -3.30 26.23 -2.98
N GLU A 224 -2.22 26.98 -3.20
CA GLU A 224 -0.93 26.73 -2.53
C GLU A 224 -1.02 26.90 -1.01
N THR A 225 -1.77 27.89 -0.52
CA THR A 225 -1.99 28.09 0.92
C THR A 225 -2.75 26.91 1.54
N LYS A 226 -3.81 26.43 0.89
CA LYS A 226 -4.56 25.26 1.34
C LYS A 226 -3.74 23.97 1.30
N ILE A 227 -2.91 23.79 0.28
CA ILE A 227 -1.98 22.67 0.18
C ILE A 227 -1.02 22.67 1.37
N LEU A 228 -0.44 23.83 1.71
CA LEU A 228 0.49 23.94 2.84
C LEU A 228 -0.18 23.57 4.18
N VAL A 229 -1.41 24.05 4.41
CA VAL A 229 -2.19 23.78 5.63
C VAL A 229 -2.59 22.30 5.73
N GLU A 230 -2.98 21.66 4.63
CA GLU A 230 -3.36 20.24 4.66
C GLU A 230 -2.13 19.33 4.73
N ALA A 231 -1.00 19.73 4.14
CA ALA A 231 0.25 18.99 4.23
C ALA A 231 0.77 18.94 5.67
N SER A 232 0.74 20.07 6.40
CA SER A 232 1.15 20.07 7.81
C SER A 232 0.26 19.18 8.69
N LYS A 233 -1.06 19.19 8.46
CA LYS A 233 -1.99 18.29 9.16
C LYS A 233 -1.73 16.82 8.85
N ALA A 234 -1.44 16.48 7.59
CA ALA A 234 -1.12 15.12 7.19
C ALA A 234 0.17 14.63 7.86
N ASP A 235 1.19 15.50 7.94
CA ASP A 235 2.46 15.18 8.60
C ASP A 235 2.29 15.02 10.13
N GLU A 236 1.48 15.87 10.77
CA GLU A 236 1.14 15.75 12.20
C GLU A 236 0.43 14.41 12.50
N ARG A 237 -0.52 14.01 11.65
CA ARG A 237 -1.19 12.70 11.77
C ARG A 237 -0.20 11.56 11.59
N GLY A 238 0.64 11.61 10.55
CA GLY A 238 1.66 10.60 10.30
C GLY A 238 2.62 10.44 11.48
N ARG A 239 3.01 11.55 12.12
CA ARG A 239 3.83 11.53 13.34
C ARG A 239 3.09 10.92 14.53
N ALA A 240 1.81 11.27 14.73
CA ALA A 240 0.99 10.70 15.79
C ALA A 240 0.82 9.17 15.63
N ASP A 241 0.54 8.71 14.41
CA ASP A 241 0.41 7.28 14.10
C ASP A 241 1.72 6.52 14.28
N LEU A 242 2.86 7.12 13.87
CA LEU A 242 4.18 6.54 14.12
C LEU A 242 4.42 6.36 15.63
N LEU A 243 4.15 7.40 16.43
CA LEU A 243 4.30 7.34 17.89
C LEU A 243 3.36 6.30 18.52
N ALA A 244 2.11 6.23 18.07
CA ALA A 244 1.15 5.23 18.53
C ALA A 244 1.61 3.81 18.16
N SER A 245 2.16 3.61 16.96
CA SER A 245 2.70 2.32 16.53
C SER A 245 3.93 1.91 17.33
N GLN A 246 4.82 2.86 17.66
CA GLN A 246 5.97 2.63 18.54
C GLN A 246 5.50 2.28 19.95
N ALA A 247 4.52 3.01 20.51
CA ALA A 247 3.95 2.73 21.81
C ALA A 247 3.32 1.32 21.89
N ARG A 248 2.61 0.89 20.84
CA ARG A 248 2.08 -0.49 20.76
C ARG A 248 3.19 -1.53 20.70
N ARG A 249 4.25 -1.28 19.93
CA ARG A 249 5.42 -2.18 19.87
C ARG A 249 6.13 -2.27 21.22
N THR A 250 6.33 -1.15 21.91
CA THR A 250 6.97 -1.17 23.24
C THR A 250 6.08 -1.86 24.28
N GLN A 251 4.76 -1.67 24.21
CA GLN A 251 3.80 -2.44 25.03
C GLN A 251 3.84 -3.93 24.73
N ALA A 252 3.87 -4.33 23.45
CA ALA A 252 3.95 -5.73 23.06
C ALA A 252 5.28 -6.37 23.51
N LEU A 253 6.40 -5.67 23.35
CA LEU A 253 7.70 -6.13 23.84
C LEU A 253 7.73 -6.24 25.37
N ALA A 254 7.13 -5.27 26.07
CA ALA A 254 6.92 -5.37 27.50
C ALA A 254 6.13 -6.65 27.84
N GLN A 255 4.98 -6.88 27.19
CA GLN A 255 4.15 -8.10 27.37
C GLN A 255 4.94 -9.40 27.18
N THR A 256 5.79 -9.48 26.15
CA THR A 256 6.62 -10.67 25.93
C THR A 256 7.69 -10.87 27.00
N ASN A 257 8.38 -9.80 27.41
CA ASN A 257 9.41 -9.88 28.45
C ASN A 257 8.80 -10.16 29.83
N ILE A 258 7.58 -9.71 30.08
CA ILE A 258 6.84 -9.97 31.31
C ILE A 258 6.68 -11.48 31.48
N LEU A 259 6.22 -12.25 30.50
CA LEU A 259 6.05 -13.70 30.71
C LEU A 259 7.34 -14.47 31.06
N SER A 260 8.51 -13.90 30.78
CA SER A 260 9.82 -14.48 31.09
C SER A 260 10.48 -13.96 32.38
N TYR A 261 9.95 -12.91 33.00
CA TYR A 261 10.60 -12.32 34.18
C TYR A 261 10.39 -13.21 35.41
N SER A 262 11.47 -13.53 36.11
CA SER A 262 11.45 -14.19 37.41
C SER A 262 12.18 -13.29 38.41
N PRO A 263 11.58 -12.98 39.58
CA PRO A 263 12.24 -12.17 40.60
C PRO A 263 13.62 -12.74 40.94
N PRO A 264 14.68 -11.91 41.00
CA PRO A 264 16.02 -12.39 41.36
C PRO A 264 16.04 -12.86 42.82
N TRP A 265 16.84 -13.89 43.10
CA TRP A 265 17.08 -14.39 44.46
C TRP A 265 17.55 -13.26 45.40
N GLY A 266 17.10 -13.28 46.66
CA GLY A 266 17.51 -12.29 47.68
C GLY A 266 16.40 -11.90 48.66
N PHE A 267 16.57 -10.75 49.30
CA PHE A 267 15.66 -10.23 50.32
C PHE A 267 14.19 -10.21 49.86
N GLY A 268 13.29 -10.73 50.70
CA GLY A 268 11.85 -10.76 50.44
C GLY A 268 11.42 -11.56 49.19
N LEU A 269 12.20 -12.55 48.74
CA LEU A 269 11.93 -13.31 47.50
C LEU A 269 10.48 -13.83 47.41
N TRP A 270 9.95 -14.41 48.49
CA TRP A 270 8.59 -14.94 48.52
C TRP A 270 7.53 -13.87 48.26
N ARG A 271 7.67 -12.68 48.88
CA ARG A 271 6.74 -11.55 48.68
C ARG A 271 6.84 -11.00 47.25
N ARG A 272 8.06 -10.84 46.74
CA ARG A 272 8.29 -10.39 45.36
C ARG A 272 7.71 -11.39 44.35
N THR A 273 7.81 -12.68 44.63
CA THR A 273 7.18 -13.75 43.82
C THR A 273 5.65 -13.71 43.91
N ALA A 274 5.08 -13.41 45.08
CA ALA A 274 3.63 -13.24 45.23
C ALA A 274 3.11 -12.03 44.43
N ILE A 275 3.79 -10.88 44.51
CA ILE A 275 3.52 -9.69 43.69
C ILE A 275 3.58 -10.06 42.20
N TRP A 276 4.65 -10.72 41.78
CA TRP A 276 4.85 -11.16 40.41
C TRP A 276 3.69 -12.04 39.90
N ASN A 277 3.30 -13.05 40.67
CA ASN A 277 2.20 -13.94 40.32
C ASN A 277 0.83 -13.23 40.30
N ALA A 278 0.64 -12.18 41.10
CA ALA A 278 -0.56 -11.35 41.06
C ALA A 278 -0.61 -10.52 39.78
N ILE A 279 0.51 -9.89 39.40
CA ILE A 279 0.66 -9.15 38.14
C ILE A 279 0.40 -10.09 36.94
N LYS A 280 1.01 -11.28 36.94
CA LYS A 280 0.79 -12.29 35.90
C LYS A 280 -0.69 -12.65 35.74
N ARG A 281 -1.39 -12.90 36.85
CA ARG A 281 -2.84 -13.20 36.84
C ARG A 281 -3.70 -12.03 36.33
N LEU A 282 -3.34 -10.79 36.63
CA LEU A 282 -4.02 -9.61 36.09
C LEU A 282 -3.86 -9.52 34.57
N ASN A 283 -2.64 -9.80 34.07
CA ASN A 283 -2.33 -9.82 32.65
C ASN A 283 -3.07 -10.94 31.92
N GLU A 284 -3.13 -12.15 32.50
CA GLU A 284 -3.89 -13.29 31.95
C GLU A 284 -5.40 -12.99 31.85
N ARG A 285 -5.92 -12.09 32.70
CA ARG A 285 -7.30 -11.58 32.62
C ARG A 285 -7.50 -10.42 31.64
N GLY A 286 -6.44 -10.03 30.91
CA GLY A 286 -6.48 -8.93 29.94
C GLY A 286 -6.44 -7.52 30.55
N ASN A 287 -6.08 -7.39 31.84
CA ASN A 287 -5.91 -6.05 32.45
C ASN A 287 -4.55 -5.47 32.06
N ASP A 288 -4.48 -4.13 31.90
CA ASP A 288 -3.20 -3.45 31.73
C ASP A 288 -2.37 -3.52 33.02
N VAL A 289 -1.19 -4.13 32.92
CA VAL A 289 -0.27 -4.33 34.04
C VAL A 289 0.97 -3.44 33.98
N SER A 290 1.07 -2.58 32.96
CA SER A 290 2.27 -1.79 32.66
C SER A 290 2.73 -0.94 33.85
N SER A 291 1.78 -0.31 34.55
CA SER A 291 2.06 0.53 35.72
C SER A 291 2.65 -0.25 36.90
N TYR A 292 2.12 -1.44 37.21
CA TYR A 292 2.61 -2.28 38.30
C TYR A 292 4.02 -2.80 38.05
N LEU A 293 4.37 -3.06 36.79
CA LEU A 293 5.68 -3.56 36.42
C LEU A 293 6.76 -2.48 36.47
N VAL A 294 6.42 -1.27 36.00
CA VAL A 294 7.29 -0.10 36.19
C VAL A 294 7.54 0.12 37.67
N ALA A 295 6.47 0.09 38.48
CA ALA A 295 6.60 0.23 39.93
C ALA A 295 7.42 -0.90 40.57
N LEU A 296 7.26 -2.18 40.17
CA LEU A 296 8.07 -3.30 40.65
C LEU A 296 9.56 -3.08 40.33
N LYS A 297 9.88 -2.74 39.07
CA LYS A 297 11.27 -2.52 38.67
C LYS A 297 11.90 -1.33 39.41
N ASP A 298 11.18 -0.23 39.53
CA ASP A 298 11.72 1.02 40.06
C ASP A 298 11.77 1.07 41.58
N THR A 299 10.78 0.50 42.27
CA THR A 299 10.67 0.58 43.74
C THR A 299 11.19 -0.66 44.46
N VAL A 300 11.37 -1.78 43.75
CA VAL A 300 11.81 -3.05 44.36
C VAL A 300 13.14 -3.51 43.75
N ASP A 301 13.22 -3.69 42.43
CA ASP A 301 14.43 -4.30 41.84
C ASP A 301 15.64 -3.35 41.85
N LYS A 302 15.43 -2.08 41.50
CA LYS A 302 16.50 -1.07 41.56
C LYS A 302 17.08 -0.93 42.97
N PRO A 303 16.28 -0.73 44.04
CA PRO A 303 16.83 -0.68 45.40
C PRO A 303 17.49 -1.99 45.84
N LEU A 304 16.95 -3.15 45.45
CA LEU A 304 17.55 -4.45 45.76
C LEU A 304 18.95 -4.58 45.15
N SER A 305 19.13 -4.15 43.89
CA SER A 305 20.44 -4.15 43.23
C SER A 305 21.48 -3.24 43.93
N ARG A 306 21.02 -2.27 44.74
CA ARG A 306 21.86 -1.39 45.56
C ARG A 306 22.07 -1.90 46.98
N GLY A 307 21.40 -2.99 47.38
CA GLY A 307 21.40 -3.51 48.75
C GLY A 307 20.55 -2.71 49.75
N ASP A 308 19.66 -1.83 49.28
CA ASP A 308 18.80 -1.00 50.15
C ASP A 308 17.52 -1.76 50.54
N ASN A 309 17.62 -2.63 51.55
CA ASN A 309 16.54 -3.51 51.97
C ASN A 309 15.32 -2.76 52.54
N GLU A 310 15.51 -1.58 53.14
CA GLU A 310 14.41 -0.77 53.67
C GLU A 310 13.57 -0.15 52.54
N ALA A 311 14.22 0.36 51.49
CA ALA A 311 13.51 0.83 50.30
C ALA A 311 12.79 -0.32 49.57
N VAL A 312 13.41 -1.50 49.46
CA VAL A 312 12.75 -2.72 48.92
C VAL A 312 11.50 -3.05 49.73
N LYS A 313 11.59 -3.01 51.06
CA LYS A 313 10.48 -3.29 51.97
C LYS A 313 9.32 -2.32 51.78
N ALA A 314 9.62 -1.02 51.71
CA ALA A 314 8.61 0.00 51.44
C ALA A 314 7.95 -0.18 50.06
N GLY A 315 8.73 -0.49 49.02
CA GLY A 315 8.24 -0.72 47.66
C GLY A 315 7.31 -1.92 47.56
N VAL A 316 7.69 -3.06 48.16
CA VAL A 316 6.87 -4.27 48.23
C VAL A 316 5.55 -4.03 48.94
N ILE A 317 5.56 -3.37 50.10
CA ILE A 317 4.34 -3.08 50.86
C ILE A 317 3.37 -2.22 50.03
N ARG A 318 3.88 -1.18 49.35
CA ARG A 318 3.06 -0.33 48.47
C ARG A 318 2.46 -1.12 47.30
N LEU A 319 3.22 -2.03 46.70
CA LEU A 319 2.75 -2.88 45.60
C LEU A 319 1.74 -3.93 46.07
N GLU A 320 1.92 -4.53 47.23
CA GLU A 320 0.95 -5.45 47.79
C GLU A 320 -0.37 -4.74 48.10
N GLN A 321 -0.32 -3.54 48.67
CA GLN A 321 -1.51 -2.72 48.91
C GLN A 321 -2.24 -2.38 47.60
N SER A 322 -1.50 -1.98 46.55
CA SER A 322 -2.11 -1.63 45.26
C SER A 322 -2.65 -2.83 44.47
N LEU A 323 -2.13 -4.03 44.74
CA LEU A 323 -2.60 -5.29 44.17
C LEU A 323 -3.64 -6.01 45.05
N GLY A 324 -3.97 -5.48 46.23
CA GLY A 324 -4.90 -6.11 47.17
C GLY A 324 -4.38 -7.41 47.78
N LEU A 325 -3.06 -7.57 47.91
CA LEU A 325 -2.44 -8.73 48.54
C LEU A 325 -2.42 -8.56 50.07
N PRO A 326 -2.64 -9.64 50.85
CA PRO A 326 -2.61 -9.57 52.31
C PRO A 326 -1.19 -9.28 52.80
N GLY A 327 -0.99 -8.15 53.50
CA GLY A 327 0.32 -7.68 53.98
C GLY A 327 0.95 -8.48 55.14
N GLY A 328 0.55 -9.73 55.35
CA GLY A 328 0.83 -10.51 56.57
C GLY A 328 2.15 -11.28 56.61
N TYR A 329 3.00 -11.20 55.58
CA TYR A 329 4.25 -11.97 55.55
C TYR A 329 5.35 -11.30 56.39
N THR A 330 6.04 -12.09 57.22
CA THR A 330 7.28 -11.70 57.91
C THR A 330 8.45 -11.65 56.91
N TRP A 331 9.37 -10.70 57.11
CA TRP A 331 10.49 -10.37 56.20
C TRP A 331 11.66 -11.34 56.28
#